data_AF-A0A8C7FQA1-F1
#
_entry.id   AF-A0A8C7FQA1-F1
#
_cell.length_a   1.000
_cell.length_b   1.000
_cell.length_c   1.000
_cell.angle_alpha   90.00
_cell.angle_beta   90.00
_cell.angle_gamma   90.00
#
_symmetry.space_group_name_H-M   'P 1'
#
loop_
_entity.id
_entity.type
_entity.pdbx_description
1 polymer ?
#
loop_
_entity_poly.entity_id
_entity_poly.type
_entity_poly.pdbx_seq_one_letter_code
_entity_poly.pdbx_strand_id
1 'polypeptide(L)'
;MKKQFNRMRQLANQTVGRAEKTEVLSEDLLQVEKRLELVKQVSHSTHKKLTACLQGQQGVDVEKRSKKLPLTTLAQCLVEGAAVLGDDSLLGKMLKLCGETQEKMAQELILFEFTIDRDVVDPLYELAEVEIPNIQKQRKQLAKLVLDMDSARTRINYQQTCTILWPKKSTMQATFRQ
;
A
#
# COMPACT_ATOMS: atom_id res chain seq x y z
N MET A 1 34.14 -6.40 28.80
CA MET A 1 33.10 -6.08 29.81
C MET A 1 32.54 -4.66 29.66
N LYS A 2 33.35 -3.59 29.80
CA LYS A 2 32.87 -2.18 29.78
C LYS A 2 32.16 -1.73 28.49
N LYS A 3 32.56 -2.21 27.30
CA LYS A 3 31.92 -1.86 26.01
C LYS A 3 30.47 -2.36 25.91
N GLN A 4 30.19 -3.59 26.35
CA GLN A 4 28.83 -4.16 26.33
C GLN A 4 27.93 -3.48 27.38
N PHE A 5 28.48 -3.17 28.56
CA PHE A 5 27.76 -2.43 29.60
C PHE A 5 27.40 -1.01 29.16
N ASN A 6 28.31 -0.30 28.50
CA ASN A 6 28.04 1.04 27.95
C ASN A 6 26.99 0.98 26.84
N ARG A 7 27.01 -0.06 26.00
CA ARG A 7 25.99 -0.29 24.97
C ARG A 7 24.62 -0.56 25.57
N MET A 8 24.54 -1.40 26.61
CA MET A 8 23.29 -1.70 27.30
C MET A 8 22.75 -0.49 28.07
N ARG A 9 23.63 0.31 28.67
CA ARG A 9 23.28 1.57 29.32
C ARG A 9 22.81 2.63 28.31
N GLN A 10 23.38 2.66 27.11
CA GLN A 10 22.95 3.56 26.04
C GLN A 10 21.57 3.18 25.49
N LEU A 11 21.30 1.87 25.35
CA LEU A 11 19.97 1.36 25.00
C LEU A 11 18.93 1.67 26.09
N ALA A 12 19.27 1.48 27.38
CA ALA A 12 18.38 1.81 28.48
C ALA A 12 18.11 3.32 28.58
N ASN A 13 19.12 4.16 28.34
CA ASN A 13 18.92 5.61 28.31
C ASN A 13 18.16 6.10 27.07
N GLN A 14 18.19 5.36 25.95
CA GLN A 14 17.32 5.61 24.79
C GLN A 14 15.87 5.16 25.03
N THR A 15 15.65 4.07 25.78
CA THR A 15 14.30 3.55 26.06
C THR A 15 13.61 4.25 27.25
N VAL A 16 14.37 4.75 28.22
CA VAL A 16 13.84 5.23 29.51
C VAL A 16 14.22 6.70 29.82
N GLY A 17 15.31 7.20 29.25
CA GLY A 17 15.69 8.60 29.39
C GLY A 17 14.93 9.45 28.39
N ARG A 18 14.16 10.42 28.88
CA ARG A 18 13.67 11.56 28.10
C ARG A 18 14.85 12.30 27.48
N ALA A 19 15.39 11.80 26.37
CA ALA A 19 15.93 12.67 25.34
C ALA A 19 14.75 13.58 24.99
N GLU A 20 14.93 14.90 25.12
CA GLU A 20 13.93 15.87 24.66
C GLU A 20 13.53 15.44 23.25
N LYS A 21 12.33 14.83 23.17
CA LYS A 21 11.83 14.19 21.95
C LYS A 21 11.83 15.30 20.93
N THR A 22 12.71 15.22 19.96
CA THR A 22 12.53 15.99 18.75
C THR A 22 11.16 15.56 18.25
N GLU A 23 10.23 16.51 18.17
CA GLU A 23 8.78 16.36 17.90
C GLU A 23 8.47 15.74 16.51
N VAL A 24 9.45 15.08 15.90
CA VAL A 24 9.49 14.60 14.52
C VAL A 24 8.67 13.31 14.35
N LEU A 25 8.36 12.61 15.44
CA LEU A 25 7.37 11.53 15.49
C LEU A 25 6.13 12.01 16.27
N SER A 26 5.40 12.95 15.67
CA SER A 26 4.12 13.46 16.19
C SER A 26 3.12 12.32 16.41
N GLU A 27 2.25 12.46 17.40
CA GLU A 27 1.09 11.60 17.63
C GLU A 27 0.23 11.45 16.37
N ASP A 28 0.13 12.52 15.57
CA ASP A 28 -0.55 12.53 14.27
C ASP A 28 0.04 11.50 13.30
N LEU A 29 1.36 11.35 13.33
CA LEU A 29 2.11 10.48 12.43
C LEU A 29 1.86 9.00 12.75
N LEU A 30 1.76 8.68 14.05
CA LEU A 30 1.37 7.35 14.53
C LEU A 30 -0.11 7.07 14.21
N GLN A 31 -0.97 8.07 14.32
CA GLN A 31 -2.38 7.94 13.94
C GLN A 31 -2.53 7.67 12.43
N VAL A 32 -1.76 8.35 11.60
CA VAL A 32 -1.71 8.12 10.14
C VAL A 32 -1.23 6.70 9.83
N GLU A 33 -0.19 6.20 10.50
CA GLU A 33 0.27 4.80 10.31
C GLU A 33 -0.81 3.78 10.64
N LYS A 34 -1.50 3.96 11.78
CA LYS A 34 -2.61 3.09 12.16
C LYS A 34 -3.73 3.13 11.12
N ARG A 35 -4.06 4.32 10.62
CA ARG A 35 -5.07 4.47 9.56
C ARG A 35 -4.63 3.79 8.26
N LEU A 36 -3.35 3.87 7.91
CA LEU A 36 -2.81 3.26 6.71
C LEU A 36 -2.95 1.74 6.73
N GLU A 37 -2.76 1.10 7.90
CA GLU A 37 -2.97 -0.35 8.05
C GLU A 37 -4.44 -0.74 7.84
N LEU A 38 -5.38 0.07 8.35
CA LEU A 38 -6.81 -0.15 8.12
C LEU A 38 -7.18 0.02 6.63
N VAL A 39 -6.64 1.04 5.97
CA VAL A 39 -6.85 1.26 4.53
C VAL A 39 -6.32 0.07 3.75
N LYS A 40 -5.11 -0.42 4.06
CA LYS A 40 -4.54 -1.62 3.43
C LYS A 40 -5.45 -2.83 3.57
N GLN A 41 -5.91 -3.10 4.80
CA GLN A 41 -6.78 -4.24 5.09
C GLN A 41 -8.08 -4.16 4.28
N VAL A 42 -8.73 -2.99 4.28
CA VAL A 42 -9.99 -2.79 3.55
C VAL A 42 -9.75 -2.93 2.06
N SER A 43 -8.75 -2.23 1.49
CA SER A 43 -8.42 -2.30 0.06
C SER A 43 -8.12 -3.72 -0.39
N HIS A 44 -7.29 -4.45 0.34
CA HIS A 44 -6.95 -5.84 0.02
C HIS A 44 -8.18 -6.76 0.09
N SER A 45 -9.01 -6.62 1.12
CA SER A 45 -10.21 -7.44 1.28
C SER A 45 -11.27 -7.15 0.21
N THR A 46 -11.43 -5.88 -0.17
CA THR A 46 -12.35 -5.44 -1.22
C THR A 46 -11.86 -5.92 -2.57
N HIS A 47 -10.57 -5.74 -2.89
CA HIS A 47 -9.95 -6.27 -4.11
C HIS A 47 -10.23 -7.77 -4.26
N LYS A 48 -9.98 -8.56 -3.21
CA LYS A 48 -10.17 -10.01 -3.25
C LYS A 48 -11.63 -10.41 -3.49
N LYS A 49 -12.57 -9.73 -2.82
CA LYS A 49 -14.01 -10.01 -2.99
C LYS A 49 -14.49 -9.59 -4.38
N LEU A 50 -14.08 -8.42 -4.85
CA LEU A 50 -14.47 -7.89 -6.16
C LEU A 50 -13.95 -8.79 -7.28
N THR A 51 -12.68 -9.20 -7.21
CA THR A 51 -12.09 -10.16 -8.14
C THR A 51 -12.88 -11.47 -8.21
N ALA A 52 -13.37 -11.97 -7.07
CA ALA A 52 -14.16 -13.20 -7.03
C ALA A 52 -15.56 -13.07 -7.65
N CYS A 53 -16.07 -11.85 -7.85
CA CYS A 53 -17.34 -11.60 -8.50
C CYS A 53 -17.24 -11.54 -10.03
N LEU A 54 -16.03 -11.36 -10.57
CA LEU A 54 -15.78 -11.22 -12.01
C LEU A 54 -15.46 -12.60 -12.61
N GLN A 55 -16.03 -12.89 -13.77
CA GLN A 55 -15.92 -14.17 -14.46
C GLN A 55 -14.71 -14.21 -15.42
N GLY A 56 -14.21 -13.04 -15.83
CA GLY A 56 -13.02 -12.90 -16.66
C GLY A 56 -11.71 -13.25 -15.94
N GLN A 57 -10.77 -13.87 -16.66
CA GLN A 57 -9.37 -13.92 -16.20
C GLN A 57 -8.80 -12.50 -16.09
N GLN A 58 -8.18 -12.17 -14.96
CA GLN A 58 -7.49 -10.88 -14.74
C GLN A 58 -6.39 -10.66 -15.80
N GLY A 59 -6.22 -9.41 -16.24
CA GLY A 59 -5.14 -9.00 -17.15
C GLY A 59 -5.29 -9.46 -18.61
N VAL A 60 -6.48 -9.93 -19.00
CA VAL A 60 -6.76 -10.39 -20.37
C VAL A 60 -7.55 -9.32 -21.13
N ASP A 61 -7.04 -8.94 -22.31
CA ASP A 61 -7.67 -7.96 -23.21
C ASP A 61 -9.12 -8.36 -23.55
N VAL A 62 -9.97 -7.36 -23.81
CA VAL A 62 -11.41 -7.47 -24.10
C VAL A 62 -11.67 -8.51 -25.19
N GLU A 63 -10.82 -8.54 -26.22
CA GLU A 63 -10.92 -9.42 -27.37
C GLU A 63 -10.60 -10.90 -27.07
N LYS A 64 -9.82 -11.15 -26.01
CA LYS A 64 -9.52 -12.51 -25.52
C LYS A 64 -10.53 -12.97 -24.46
N ARG A 65 -11.22 -12.04 -23.80
CA ARG A 65 -12.29 -12.29 -22.82
C ARG A 65 -13.61 -12.68 -23.51
N SER A 66 -13.91 -12.09 -24.67
CA SER A 66 -15.11 -12.43 -25.46
C SER A 66 -15.18 -13.90 -25.91
N LYS A 67 -14.04 -14.52 -26.23
CA LYS A 67 -13.98 -15.92 -26.70
C LYS A 67 -14.23 -16.97 -25.62
N LYS A 68 -14.40 -16.59 -24.35
CA LYS A 68 -14.54 -17.53 -23.22
C LYS A 68 -15.80 -17.33 -22.38
N LEU A 69 -16.60 -16.29 -22.62
CA LEU A 69 -17.78 -16.04 -21.82
C LEU A 69 -18.89 -17.04 -22.21
N PRO A 70 -19.42 -17.85 -21.27
CA PRO A 70 -20.46 -18.83 -21.58
C PRO A 70 -21.72 -18.21 -22.22
N LEU A 71 -22.01 -16.95 -21.93
CA LEU A 71 -23.14 -16.22 -22.51
C LEU A 71 -23.01 -16.03 -24.02
N THR A 72 -21.81 -15.78 -24.55
CA THR A 72 -21.56 -15.66 -25.99
C THR A 72 -21.77 -17.00 -26.69
N THR A 73 -21.29 -18.10 -26.09
CA THR A 73 -21.55 -19.45 -26.61
C THR A 73 -23.05 -19.79 -26.62
N LEU A 74 -23.78 -19.40 -25.57
CA LEU A 74 -25.23 -19.58 -25.51
C LEU A 74 -25.94 -18.75 -26.58
N ALA A 75 -25.55 -17.50 -26.78
CA ALA A 75 -26.12 -16.64 -27.83
C ALA A 75 -25.96 -17.28 -29.21
N GLN A 76 -24.76 -17.77 -29.52
CA GLN A 76 -24.48 -18.46 -30.78
C GLN A 76 -25.34 -19.73 -30.95
N CYS A 77 -25.44 -20.55 -29.92
CA CYS A 77 -26.28 -21.77 -29.94
C CYS A 77 -27.77 -21.45 -30.23
N LEU A 78 -28.30 -20.36 -29.66
CA LEU A 78 -29.67 -19.93 -29.90
C LEU A 78 -29.89 -19.48 -31.35
N VAL A 79 -28.95 -18.71 -31.91
CA VAL A 79 -29.01 -18.26 -33.31
C VAL A 79 -28.89 -19.42 -34.28
N GLU A 80 -28.00 -20.38 -34.01
CA GLU A 80 -27.86 -21.59 -34.82
C GLU A 80 -29.12 -22.46 -34.75
N GLY A 81 -29.70 -22.64 -33.56
CA GLY A 81 -30.96 -23.35 -33.38
C GLY A 81 -32.12 -22.69 -34.12
N ALA A 82 -32.16 -21.35 -34.15
CA ALA A 82 -33.13 -20.61 -34.96
C ALA A 82 -32.98 -20.89 -36.46
N ALA A 83 -31.74 -20.91 -36.96
CA ALA A 83 -31.45 -21.19 -38.37
C ALA A 83 -31.89 -22.61 -38.78
N VAL A 84 -31.73 -23.60 -37.91
CA VAL A 84 -32.20 -24.98 -38.14
C VAL A 84 -33.73 -25.06 -38.24
N LEU A 85 -34.45 -24.31 -37.40
CA LEU A 85 -35.92 -24.30 -37.39
C LEU A 85 -36.52 -23.49 -38.55
N GLY A 86 -35.74 -22.59 -39.16
CA GLY A 86 -36.17 -21.73 -40.26
C GLY A 86 -36.99 -20.51 -39.84
N ASP A 87 -36.99 -19.49 -40.70
CA ASP A 87 -37.57 -18.18 -40.41
C ASP A 87 -39.11 -18.17 -40.36
N ASP A 88 -39.79 -19.23 -40.83
CA ASP A 88 -41.25 -19.36 -40.75
C ASP A 88 -41.72 -19.92 -39.39
N SER A 89 -40.81 -20.53 -38.62
CA SER A 89 -41.13 -21.08 -37.30
C SER A 89 -41.26 -19.97 -36.26
N LEU A 90 -42.38 -19.96 -35.52
CA LEU A 90 -42.55 -19.07 -34.35
C LEU A 90 -41.44 -19.29 -33.32
N LEU A 91 -41.06 -20.56 -33.10
CA LEU A 91 -39.96 -20.90 -32.19
C LEU A 91 -38.61 -20.43 -32.76
N GLY A 92 -38.38 -20.55 -34.07
CA GLY A 92 -37.18 -20.03 -34.72
C GLY A 92 -37.02 -18.52 -34.52
N LYS A 93 -38.10 -17.75 -34.76
CA LYS A 93 -38.12 -16.29 -34.50
C LYS A 93 -37.84 -15.96 -33.03
N MET A 94 -38.42 -16.72 -32.09
CA MET A 94 -38.18 -16.54 -30.66
C MET A 94 -36.71 -16.81 -30.29
N LEU A 95 -36.14 -17.92 -30.75
CA LEU A 95 -34.74 -18.27 -30.51
C LEU A 95 -33.79 -17.22 -31.08
N LYS A 96 -34.07 -16.69 -32.29
CA LYS A 96 -33.28 -15.62 -32.89
C LYS A 96 -33.28 -14.35 -32.02
N LEU A 97 -34.46 -13.89 -31.59
CA LEU A 97 -34.59 -12.74 -30.71
C LEU A 97 -33.87 -12.95 -29.37
N CYS A 98 -33.99 -14.15 -28.79
CA CYS A 98 -33.27 -14.51 -27.57
C CYS A 98 -31.76 -14.49 -27.78
N GLY A 99 -31.25 -15.07 -28.88
CA GLY A 99 -29.83 -15.10 -29.21
C GLY A 99 -29.23 -13.71 -29.40
N GLU A 100 -29.89 -12.84 -30.17
CA GLU A 100 -29.45 -11.45 -30.37
C GLU A 100 -29.46 -10.64 -29.07
N THR A 101 -30.45 -10.88 -28.20
CA THR A 101 -30.53 -10.23 -26.88
C THR A 101 -29.42 -10.75 -25.95
N GLN A 102 -29.18 -12.05 -25.97
CA GLN A 102 -28.15 -12.71 -25.18
C GLN A 102 -26.74 -12.22 -25.57
N GLU A 103 -26.49 -12.02 -26.87
CA GLU A 103 -25.22 -11.49 -27.39
C GLU A 103 -24.97 -10.06 -26.89
N LYS A 104 -25.98 -9.18 -26.95
CA LYS A 104 -25.86 -7.82 -26.40
C LYS A 104 -25.57 -7.84 -24.89
N MET A 105 -26.26 -8.69 -24.14
CA MET A 105 -26.03 -8.86 -22.71
C MET A 105 -24.61 -9.38 -22.41
N ALA A 106 -24.08 -10.28 -23.24
CA ALA A 106 -22.71 -10.76 -23.14
C ALA A 106 -21.70 -9.63 -23.34
N GLN A 107 -21.92 -8.76 -24.35
CA GLN A 107 -21.06 -7.61 -24.64
C GLN A 107 -21.04 -6.59 -23.48
N GLU A 108 -22.21 -6.24 -22.94
CA GLU A 108 -22.33 -5.36 -21.77
C GLU A 108 -21.60 -5.94 -20.55
N LEU A 109 -21.72 -7.26 -20.31
CA LEU A 109 -21.03 -7.92 -19.21
C LEU A 109 -19.50 -7.85 -19.38
N ILE A 110 -18.98 -8.07 -20.59
CA ILE A 110 -17.54 -7.97 -20.87
C ILE A 110 -17.02 -6.56 -20.59
N LEU A 111 -17.76 -5.53 -21.04
CA LEU A 111 -17.39 -4.12 -20.82
C LEU A 111 -17.44 -3.75 -19.34
N PHE A 112 -18.49 -4.19 -18.63
CA PHE A 112 -18.61 -4.02 -17.19
C PHE A 112 -17.41 -4.62 -16.45
N GLU A 113 -17.10 -5.90 -16.70
CA GLU A 113 -15.99 -6.57 -16.00
C GLU A 113 -14.64 -5.93 -16.34
N PHE A 114 -14.41 -5.55 -17.59
CA PHE A 114 -13.19 -4.85 -18.00
C PHE A 114 -13.03 -3.49 -17.29
N THR A 115 -14.12 -2.72 -17.21
CA THR A 115 -14.11 -1.40 -16.56
C THR A 115 -13.85 -1.54 -15.06
N ILE A 116 -14.51 -2.49 -14.41
CA ILE A 116 -14.30 -2.75 -12.98
C ILE A 116 -12.88 -3.23 -12.70
N ASP A 117 -12.33 -4.10 -13.54
CA ASP A 117 -10.93 -4.54 -13.39
C ASP A 117 -9.98 -3.34 -13.45
N ARG A 118 -10.05 -2.56 -14.53
CA ARG A 118 -9.13 -1.44 -14.78
C ARG A 118 -9.28 -0.29 -13.79
N ASP A 119 -10.51 0.13 -13.51
CA ASP A 119 -10.76 1.39 -12.78
C ASP A 119 -10.91 1.18 -11.27
N VAL A 120 -11.06 -0.07 -10.82
CA VAL A 120 -11.30 -0.38 -9.40
C VAL A 120 -10.37 -1.47 -8.87
N VAL A 121 -10.32 -2.64 -9.50
CA VAL A 121 -9.52 -3.78 -9.00
C VAL A 121 -8.02 -3.44 -9.04
N ASP A 122 -7.52 -3.00 -10.19
CA ASP A 122 -6.10 -2.67 -10.39
C ASP A 122 -5.62 -1.56 -9.42
N PRO A 123 -6.32 -0.40 -9.28
CA PRO A 123 -5.93 0.62 -8.32
C PRO A 123 -5.96 0.16 -6.85
N LEU A 124 -6.93 -0.69 -6.48
CA LEU A 124 -6.99 -1.24 -5.11
C LEU A 124 -5.83 -2.18 -4.84
N TYR A 125 -5.43 -2.99 -5.83
CA TYR A 125 -4.26 -3.84 -5.74
C TYR A 125 -2.97 -3.02 -5.62
N GLU A 126 -2.76 -2.05 -6.50
CA GLU A 126 -1.59 -1.17 -6.49
C GLU A 126 -1.46 -0.43 -5.15
N LEU A 127 -2.57 0.13 -4.64
CA LEU A 127 -2.59 0.78 -3.34
C LEU A 127 -2.18 -0.17 -2.21
N ALA A 128 -2.74 -1.38 -2.17
CA ALA A 128 -2.57 -2.32 -1.06
C ALA A 128 -1.20 -3.03 -1.09
N GLU A 129 -0.71 -3.42 -2.27
CA GLU A 129 0.46 -4.26 -2.46
C GLU A 129 1.73 -3.48 -2.84
N VAL A 130 1.60 -2.25 -3.35
CA VAL A 130 2.74 -1.44 -3.81
C VAL A 130 2.89 -0.18 -2.97
N GLU A 131 1.90 0.72 -3.02
CA GLU A 131 2.02 2.07 -2.46
C GLU A 131 2.11 2.06 -0.93
N ILE A 132 1.19 1.37 -0.25
CA ILE A 132 1.20 1.30 1.21
C ILE A 132 2.50 0.66 1.76
N PRO A 133 2.95 -0.50 1.25
CA PRO A 133 4.25 -1.07 1.66
C PRO A 133 5.44 -0.13 1.42
N ASN A 134 5.45 0.62 0.31
CA ASN A 134 6.48 1.62 0.03
C ASN A 134 6.46 2.77 1.05
N ILE A 135 5.28 3.31 1.36
CA ILE A 135 5.11 4.34 2.40
C ILE A 135 5.63 3.79 3.74
N GLN A 136 5.21 2.58 4.14
CA GLN A 136 5.66 1.94 5.39
C GLN A 136 7.19 1.75 5.43
N LYS A 137 7.82 1.43 4.30
CA LYS A 137 9.28 1.33 4.21
C LYS A 137 9.96 2.67 4.42
N GLN A 138 9.49 3.73 3.76
CA GLN A 138 10.01 5.08 3.92
C GLN A 138 9.82 5.60 5.36
N ARG A 139 8.67 5.30 5.97
CA ARG A 139 8.38 5.61 7.38
C ARG A 139 9.40 5.01 8.35
N LYS A 140 9.71 3.72 8.17
CA LYS A 140 10.76 3.04 8.97
C LYS A 140 12.14 3.68 8.76
N GLN A 141 12.46 4.08 7.53
CA GLN A 141 13.71 4.77 7.24
C GLN A 141 13.77 6.14 7.90
N LEU A 142 12.68 6.92 7.88
CA LEU A 142 12.60 8.20 8.55
C LEU A 142 12.83 8.07 10.05
N ALA A 143 12.20 7.09 10.71
CA ALA A 143 12.42 6.84 12.14
C ALA A 143 13.90 6.59 12.47
N LYS A 144 14.64 5.87 11.61
CA LYS A 144 16.08 5.67 11.75
C LYS A 144 16.86 6.97 11.61
N LEU A 145 16.57 7.77 10.59
CA LEU A 145 17.26 9.05 10.35
C LEU A 145 17.04 10.06 11.48
N VAL A 146 15.85 10.06 12.09
CA VAL A 146 15.57 10.88 13.28
C VAL A 146 16.47 10.47 14.45
N LEU A 147 16.59 9.16 14.74
CA LEU A 147 17.47 8.67 15.79
C LEU A 147 18.95 8.99 15.54
N ASP A 148 19.40 8.93 14.28
CA ASP A 148 20.76 9.29 13.88
C ASP A 148 21.02 10.81 14.09
N MET A 149 20.02 11.65 13.75
CA MET A 149 20.06 13.10 13.95
C MET A 149 20.08 13.47 15.44
N ASP A 150 19.22 12.86 16.26
CA ASP A 150 19.18 13.07 17.72
C ASP A 150 20.50 12.67 18.37
N SER A 151 21.08 11.56 17.90
CA SER A 151 22.39 11.09 18.35
C SER A 151 23.50 12.09 17.99
N ALA A 152 23.49 12.64 16.77
CA ALA A 152 24.44 13.66 16.35
C ALA A 152 24.31 14.96 17.17
N ARG A 153 23.07 15.43 17.38
CA ARG A 153 22.76 16.60 18.21
C ARG A 153 23.28 16.43 19.64
N THR A 154 23.05 15.26 20.25
CA THR A 154 23.53 14.96 21.60
C THR A 154 25.06 14.98 21.70
N ARG A 155 25.78 14.44 20.70
CA ARG A 155 27.25 14.50 20.66
C ARG A 155 27.76 15.95 20.58
N ILE A 156 27.14 16.79 19.76
CA ILE A 156 27.52 18.21 19.61
C ILE A 156 27.29 18.95 20.93
N ASN A 157 26.12 18.78 21.55
CA ASN A 157 25.81 19.42 22.84
C ASN A 157 26.79 18.98 23.95
N TYR A 158 27.20 17.71 23.96
CA TYR A 158 28.20 17.21 24.90
C TYR A 158 29.60 17.82 24.65
N GLN A 159 30.01 17.96 23.39
CA GLN A 159 31.28 18.59 23.05
C GLN A 159 31.29 20.08 23.42
N GLN A 160 30.19 20.81 23.18
CA GLN A 160 30.03 22.21 23.57
C GLN A 160 30.04 22.41 25.09
N THR A 161 29.37 21.56 25.85
CA THR A 161 29.41 21.62 27.33
C THR A 161 30.80 21.29 27.89
N CYS A 162 31.54 20.35 27.31
CA CYS A 162 32.94 20.09 27.68
C CYS A 162 33.88 21.26 27.31
N THR A 163 33.68 21.94 26.18
CA THR A 163 34.49 23.12 25.79
C THR A 163 34.19 24.37 26.60
N ILE A 164 32.99 24.50 27.18
CA ILE A 164 32.65 25.61 28.09
C ILE A 164 33.13 25.33 29.54
N LEU A 165 33.31 24.07 29.95
CA LEU A 165 33.89 23.74 31.26
C LEU A 165 35.43 23.84 31.30
N TRP A 166 36.11 23.63 30.17
CA TRP A 166 37.58 23.69 30.09
C TRP A 166 38.25 25.08 30.17
N PRO A 167 37.63 26.25 29.89
CA PRO A 167 38.33 27.54 30.01
C PRO A 167 38.48 28.01 31.46
N LYS A 168 37.79 27.39 32.43
CA LYS A 168 37.79 27.85 33.84
C LYS A 168 38.84 27.17 34.74
N LYS A 169 39.70 26.29 34.22
CA LYS A 169 40.76 25.61 35.01
C LYS A 169 42.19 26.01 34.62
N SER A 170 42.42 27.25 34.16
CA SER A 170 43.77 27.73 33.83
C SER A 170 44.07 29.16 34.31
N THR A 171 43.66 29.49 35.54
CA THR A 171 44.24 30.65 36.26
C THR A 171 44.83 30.17 37.58
N MET A 172 45.92 29.42 37.51
CA MET A 172 46.80 29.18 38.65
C MET A 172 47.68 30.44 38.77
N GLN A 173 47.27 31.39 39.63
CA GLN A 173 48.11 32.53 39.96
C GLN A 173 49.34 32.04 40.71
N ALA A 174 50.47 32.01 40.02
CA ALA A 174 51.78 31.98 40.65
C ALA A 174 52.04 33.34 41.28
N THR A 175 51.82 33.47 42.59
CA THR A 175 52.41 34.55 43.40
C THR A 175 53.57 33.96 44.19
N PHE A 176 54.75 34.09 43.58
CA PHE A 176 56.04 33.97 44.21
C PHE A 176 56.40 35.34 44.78
N ARG A 177 56.66 35.47 46.09
CA ARG A 177 57.68 36.38 46.66
C ARG A 177 57.71 36.35 48.19
N GLN A 178 58.91 35.96 48.66
CA GLN A 178 59.66 36.32 49.87
C GLN A 178 59.01 36.15 51.24
#